data_AF-A0A444UR30-F1
#
_entry.id   AF-A0A444UR30-F1
#
_cell.length_a   1.000
_cell.length_b   1.000
_cell.length_c   1.000
_cell.angle_alpha   90.00
_cell.angle_beta   90.00
_cell.angle_gamma   90.00
#
_symmetry.space_group_name_H-M   'P 1'
#
loop_
_entity.id
_entity.type
_entity.pdbx_description
1 polymer ?
#
loop_
_entity_poly.entity_id
_entity_poly.type
_entity_poly.pdbx_seq_one_letter_code
_entity_poly.pdbx_strand_id
1 'polypeptide(L)'
;MSQYAQRSSVAFHTQLFFKSKGIINEEGFILFVKKNAIVVLIPKFGLEGTVFFENKDKPNPRLSFKEEIPTLTVEDTVFRVFDKVKVTISLDASNVQHQKIRMSLVEPVVRLNNAWGVNIPSSVVTIYNCNGVILVV
;
A
#
# COMPACT_ATOMS: atom_id res chain seq x y z
N MET A 1 -23.56 20.18 -9.46
CA MET A 1 -22.08 20.14 -9.48
C MET A 1 -21.41 20.54 -8.15
N SER A 2 -22.11 21.15 -7.19
CA SER A 2 -21.54 21.56 -5.89
C SER A 2 -20.89 20.42 -5.08
N GLN A 3 -21.48 19.22 -5.10
CA GLN A 3 -20.94 18.07 -4.37
C GLN A 3 -19.56 17.63 -4.87
N TYR A 4 -19.32 17.68 -6.18
CA TYR A 4 -18.00 17.37 -6.76
C TYR A 4 -16.96 18.40 -6.33
N ALA A 5 -17.29 19.70 -6.39
CA ALA A 5 -16.41 20.76 -5.94
C ALA A 5 -16.07 20.63 -4.45
N GLN A 6 -17.06 20.28 -3.61
CA GLN A 6 -16.86 20.04 -2.19
C GLN A 6 -15.90 18.86 -1.94
N ARG A 7 -16.12 17.71 -2.60
CA ARG A 7 -15.25 16.53 -2.47
C ARG A 7 -13.82 16.83 -2.95
N SER A 8 -13.68 17.51 -4.08
CA SER A 8 -12.37 17.91 -4.61
C SER A 8 -11.64 18.91 -3.70
N SER A 9 -12.36 19.84 -3.07
CA SER A 9 -11.78 20.80 -2.13
C SER A 9 -11.21 20.11 -0.89
N VAL A 10 -11.96 19.15 -0.32
CA VAL A 10 -11.49 18.35 0.82
C VAL A 10 -10.29 17.48 0.41
N ALA A 11 -10.35 16.82 -0.75
CA ALA A 11 -9.24 16.02 -1.26
C ALA A 11 -7.97 16.85 -1.51
N PHE A 12 -8.09 18.09 -1.97
CA PHE A 12 -6.94 18.99 -2.14
C PHE A 12 -6.34 19.43 -0.80
N HIS A 13 -7.18 19.73 0.20
CA HIS A 13 -6.68 20.09 1.53
C HIS A 13 -6.00 18.93 2.25
N THR A 14 -6.46 17.69 2.07
CA THR A 14 -5.77 16.52 2.62
C THR A 14 -4.40 16.31 1.96
N GLN A 15 -4.27 16.57 0.65
CA GLN A 15 -2.97 16.55 -0.02
C GLN A 15 -2.00 17.58 0.59
N LEU A 16 -2.45 18.82 0.80
CA LEU A 16 -1.63 19.85 1.44
C LEU A 16 -1.20 19.47 2.87
N PHE A 17 -2.10 18.84 3.64
CA PHE A 17 -1.80 18.35 5.00
C PHE A 17 -0.71 17.26 4.99
N PHE A 18 -0.81 16.26 4.12
CA PHE A 18 0.22 15.22 4.03
C PHE A 18 1.52 15.72 3.40
N LYS A 19 1.46 16.74 2.54
CA LYS A 19 2.65 17.41 2.01
C LYS A 19 3.49 18.05 3.10
N SER A 20 2.85 18.72 4.07
CA SER A 20 3.57 19.40 5.16
C SER A 20 4.02 18.45 6.26
N LYS A 21 3.24 17.40 6.55
CA LYS A 21 3.61 16.39 7.56
C LYS A 21 4.65 15.36 7.07
N GLY A 22 4.71 15.08 5.77
CA GLY A 22 5.58 14.05 5.21
C GLY A 22 5.01 12.64 5.35
N ILE A 23 5.90 11.66 5.54
CA ILE A 23 5.57 10.23 5.59
C ILE A 23 5.07 9.87 7.00
N ILE A 24 3.88 9.28 7.11
CA ILE A 24 3.26 8.94 8.40
C ILE A 24 2.79 7.48 8.37
N ASN A 25 2.99 6.76 9.48
CA ASN A 25 2.45 5.42 9.68
C ASN A 25 1.23 5.48 10.60
N GLU A 26 0.11 4.91 10.16
CA GLU A 26 -1.10 4.84 10.97
C GLU A 26 -1.77 3.48 10.84
N GLU A 27 -2.62 3.18 11.81
CA GLU A 27 -3.45 2.00 11.80
C GLU A 27 -4.73 2.26 10.99
N GLY A 28 -5.18 1.23 10.29
CA GLY A 28 -6.40 1.26 9.50
C GLY A 28 -7.08 -0.10 9.47
N PHE A 29 -8.29 -0.12 8.91
CA PHE A 29 -9.11 -1.32 8.77
C PHE A 29 -9.41 -1.59 7.31
N ILE A 30 -9.32 -2.85 6.89
CA ILE A 30 -9.66 -3.25 5.52
C ILE A 30 -11.17 -3.14 5.32
N LEU A 31 -11.63 -2.33 4.38
CA LEU A 31 -13.05 -2.25 4.01
C LEU A 31 -13.39 -3.20 2.87
N PHE A 32 -12.52 -3.27 1.87
CA PHE A 32 -12.74 -4.10 0.69
C PHE A 32 -11.45 -4.79 0.28
N VAL A 33 -11.61 -6.02 -0.20
CA VAL A 33 -10.54 -6.84 -0.75
C VAL A 33 -10.78 -6.98 -2.25
N LYS A 34 -9.77 -6.67 -3.06
CA LYS A 34 -9.78 -6.83 -4.52
C LYS A 34 -8.76 -7.89 -4.92
N LYS A 35 -8.74 -8.25 -6.22
CA LYS A 35 -7.83 -9.26 -6.77
C LYS A 35 -6.34 -8.91 -6.60
N ASN A 36 -5.98 -7.62 -6.66
CA ASN A 36 -4.60 -7.14 -6.61
C ASN A 36 -4.34 -6.03 -5.56
N ALA A 37 -5.35 -5.69 -4.76
CA ALA A 37 -5.28 -4.57 -3.83
C ALA A 37 -6.25 -4.75 -2.65
N ILE A 38 -5.98 -4.05 -1.56
CA ILE A 38 -6.90 -3.87 -0.45
C ILE A 38 -7.26 -2.39 -0.32
N VAL A 39 -8.51 -2.10 0.04
CA VAL A 39 -9.00 -0.76 0.37
C VAL A 39 -9.01 -0.63 1.87
N VAL A 40 -8.26 0.32 2.42
CA VAL A 40 -8.06 0.52 3.85
C VAL A 40 -8.65 1.87 4.26
N LEU A 41 -9.41 1.88 5.35
CA LEU A 41 -9.88 3.08 6.04
C LEU A 41 -8.93 3.44 7.17
N ILE A 42 -8.51 4.69 7.23
CA ILE A 42 -7.70 5.26 8.31
C ILE A 42 -8.61 6.14 9.16
N PRO A 43 -9.13 5.63 10.30
CA PRO A 43 -10.15 6.31 11.09
C PRO A 43 -9.68 7.65 11.65
N LYS A 44 -8.39 7.76 11.99
CA LYS A 44 -7.78 8.99 12.55
C LYS A 44 -7.93 10.21 11.64
N PHE A 45 -7.90 10.01 10.33
CA PHE A 45 -8.02 11.08 9.33
C PHE A 45 -9.31 11.01 8.53
N GLY A 46 -10.13 9.99 8.74
CA GLY A 46 -11.33 9.74 7.94
C GLY A 46 -11.02 9.53 6.45
N LEU A 47 -9.86 8.96 6.12
CA LEU A 47 -9.38 8.81 4.75
C LEU A 47 -9.38 7.33 4.33
N GLU A 48 -9.84 7.07 3.12
CA GLU A 48 -9.75 5.76 2.47
C GLU A 48 -8.64 5.75 1.42
N GLY A 49 -7.95 4.62 1.27
CA GLY A 49 -6.98 4.47 0.20
C GLY A 49 -6.75 3.01 -0.18
N THR A 50 -6.22 2.82 -1.37
CA THR A 50 -5.91 1.51 -1.94
C THR A 50 -4.44 1.21 -1.75
N VAL A 51 -4.14 0.05 -1.17
CA VAL A 51 -2.80 -0.53 -1.14
C VAL A 51 -2.72 -1.56 -2.27
N PHE A 52 -1.83 -1.33 -3.23
CA PHE A 52 -1.56 -2.25 -4.33
C PHE A 52 -0.42 -3.20 -3.98
N PHE A 53 -0.57 -4.48 -4.27
CA PHE A 53 0.48 -5.50 -4.07
C PHE A 53 1.31 -5.77 -5.32
N GLU A 54 0.81 -5.38 -6.49
CA GLU A 54 1.53 -5.45 -7.77
C GLU A 54 2.33 -4.15 -7.97
N ASN A 55 3.60 -4.29 -8.35
CA ASN A 55 4.46 -3.15 -8.65
C ASN A 55 5.27 -3.45 -9.91
N LYS A 56 5.38 -2.48 -10.82
CA LYS A 56 6.07 -2.70 -12.12
C LYS A 56 7.57 -2.96 -11.96
N ASP A 57 8.15 -2.51 -10.86
CA ASP A 57 9.59 -2.52 -10.63
C ASP A 57 10.06 -3.66 -9.70
N LYS A 58 9.13 -4.42 -9.11
CA LYS A 58 9.42 -5.49 -8.13
C LYS A 58 8.86 -6.84 -8.62
N PRO A 59 9.45 -7.97 -8.23
CA PRO A 59 8.86 -9.27 -8.52
C PRO A 59 7.45 -9.32 -7.94
N ASN A 60 6.47 -9.70 -8.78
CA ASN A 60 5.08 -9.77 -8.34
C ASN A 60 4.92 -10.90 -7.31
N PRO A 61 4.34 -10.62 -6.13
CA PRO A 61 4.05 -11.65 -5.15
C PRO A 61 3.01 -12.62 -5.68
N ARG A 62 2.95 -13.82 -5.11
CA ARG A 62 1.87 -14.77 -5.41
C ARG A 62 0.57 -14.25 -4.79
N LEU A 63 -0.40 -13.91 -5.64
CA LEU A 63 -1.72 -13.43 -5.23
C LEU A 63 -2.77 -14.51 -5.49
N SER A 64 -3.55 -14.85 -4.46
CA SER A 64 -4.70 -15.74 -4.57
C SER A 64 -5.93 -15.07 -3.97
N PHE A 65 -6.89 -14.75 -4.83
CA PHE A 65 -8.14 -14.12 -4.44
C PHE A 65 -9.27 -15.15 -4.45
N LYS A 66 -10.02 -15.24 -3.34
CA LYS A 66 -11.22 -16.07 -3.24
C LYS A 66 -12.45 -15.17 -3.28
N GLU A 67 -13.37 -15.45 -4.20
CA GLU A 67 -14.58 -14.64 -4.40
C GLU A 67 -15.71 -15.05 -3.44
N GLU A 68 -15.82 -16.34 -3.12
CA GLU A 68 -16.83 -16.88 -2.18
C GLU A 68 -16.70 -16.27 -0.78
N ILE A 69 -15.45 -16.08 -0.32
CA ILE A 69 -15.12 -15.39 0.92
C ILE A 69 -14.11 -14.32 0.53
N PRO A 70 -14.48 -13.02 0.52
CA PRO A 70 -13.66 -11.94 -0.02
C PRO A 70 -12.35 -11.81 0.77
N THR A 71 -11.36 -12.57 0.33
CA THR A 71 -10.07 -12.77 0.98
C THR A 71 -8.98 -12.77 -0.06
N LEU A 72 -7.88 -12.11 0.27
CA LEU A 72 -6.71 -12.01 -0.57
C LEU A 72 -5.55 -12.63 0.19
N THR A 73 -5.01 -13.70 -0.37
CA THR A 73 -3.78 -14.32 0.13
C THR A 73 -2.62 -13.75 -0.69
N VAL A 74 -1.74 -13.03 -0.01
CA VAL A 74 -0.49 -12.54 -0.58
C VAL A 74 0.61 -13.40 0.02
N GLU A 75 1.14 -14.31 -0.80
CA GLU A 75 2.11 -15.33 -0.40
C GLU A 75 1.57 -16.18 0.76
N ASP A 76 2.04 -15.96 1.99
CA ASP A 76 1.64 -16.70 3.17
C ASP A 76 0.67 -15.91 4.08
N THR A 77 0.37 -14.64 3.75
CA THR A 77 -0.47 -13.76 4.56
C THR A 77 -1.86 -13.61 3.96
N VAL A 78 -2.89 -13.91 4.75
CA VAL A 78 -4.30 -13.78 4.35
C VAL A 78 -4.86 -12.47 4.88
N PHE A 79 -5.40 -11.65 3.99
CA PHE A 79 -6.12 -10.42 4.30
C PHE A 79 -7.63 -10.64 4.17
N ARG A 80 -8.38 -10.22 5.19
CA ARG A 80 -9.83 -10.28 5.26
C ARG A 80 -10.41 -8.89 5.50
N VAL A 81 -11.70 -8.74 5.24
CA VAL A 81 -12.42 -7.52 5.58
C VAL A 81 -12.42 -7.34 7.10
N PHE A 82 -12.30 -6.08 7.53
CA PHE A 82 -12.17 -5.62 8.93
C PHE A 82 -10.89 -6.01 9.67
N ASP A 83 -9.93 -6.63 8.99
CA ASP A 83 -8.61 -6.83 9.58
C ASP A 83 -7.91 -5.49 9.81
N LYS A 84 -7.22 -5.42 10.96
CA LYS A 84 -6.38 -4.28 11.33
C LYS A 84 -5.05 -4.38 10.59
N VAL A 85 -4.67 -3.31 9.92
CA VAL A 85 -3.40 -3.18 9.20
C VAL A 85 -2.73 -1.87 9.55
N LYS A 86 -1.40 -1.82 9.39
CA LYS A 86 -0.64 -0.58 9.52
C LYS A 86 -0.15 -0.17 8.16
N VAL A 87 -0.43 1.06 7.78
CA VAL A 87 -0.11 1.60 6.46
C VAL A 87 0.72 2.86 6.58
N THR A 88 1.65 3.02 5.65
CA THR A 88 2.37 4.28 5.42
C THR A 88 1.58 5.11 4.44
N ILE A 89 1.32 6.36 4.79
CA ILE A 89 0.67 7.37 3.94
C ILE A 89 1.76 8.29 3.39
N SER A 90 1.75 8.48 2.08
CA SER A 90 2.69 9.35 1.37
C SER A 90 2.00 10.11 0.24
N LEU A 91 2.52 11.28 -0.11
CA LEU A 91 2.07 12.03 -1.29
C LEU A 91 2.96 11.69 -2.48
N ASP A 92 2.36 11.13 -3.53
CA ASP A 92 3.02 10.98 -4.83
C ASP A 92 2.82 12.27 -5.63
N ALA A 93 3.90 13.04 -5.73
CA ALA A 93 3.96 14.32 -6.44
C ALA A 93 4.70 14.21 -7.79
N SER A 94 4.85 13.00 -8.34
CA SER A 94 5.48 12.78 -9.65
C SER A 94 4.79 13.56 -10.77
N ASN A 95 3.46 13.70 -10.70
CA ASN A 95 2.69 14.57 -11.57
C ASN A 95 2.13 15.76 -10.77
N VAL A 96 2.57 16.97 -11.11
CA VAL A 96 2.16 18.22 -10.44
C VAL A 96 0.66 18.46 -10.54
N GLN A 97 0.02 18.07 -11.65
CA GLN A 97 -1.41 18.26 -11.90
C GLN A 97 -2.28 17.19 -11.23
N HIS A 98 -1.70 16.01 -10.95
CA HIS A 98 -2.41 14.86 -10.40
C HIS A 98 -1.67 14.27 -9.21
N GLN A 99 -1.41 15.10 -8.22
CA GLN A 99 -0.90 14.65 -6.94
C GLN A 99 -1.89 13.67 -6.31
N LYS A 100 -1.39 12.56 -5.78
CA LYS A 100 -2.22 11.51 -5.20
C LYS A 100 -1.64 10.99 -3.90
N ILE A 101 -2.50 10.67 -2.95
CA ILE A 101 -2.09 9.95 -1.75
C ILE A 101 -1.85 8.49 -2.13
N ARG A 102 -0.66 7.98 -1.85
CA ARG A 102 -0.34 6.56 -1.93
C ARG A 102 -0.24 5.97 -0.54
N MET A 103 -0.81 4.77 -0.40
CA MET A 103 -0.66 3.95 0.78
C MET A 103 0.24 2.75 0.47
N SER A 104 1.06 2.36 1.45
CA SER A 104 1.88 1.15 1.39
C SER A 104 1.70 0.37 2.68
N LEU A 105 1.60 -0.95 2.59
CA LEU A 105 1.48 -1.81 3.76
C LEU A 105 2.79 -1.84 4.55
N VAL A 106 2.70 -1.72 5.88
CA VAL A 106 3.83 -1.89 6.81
C VAL A 106 3.67 -3.17 7.60
N GLU A 107 2.50 -3.35 8.22
CA GLU A 107 2.16 -4.54 9.00
C GLU A 107 0.79 -5.08 8.56
N PRO A 108 0.64 -6.40 8.37
CA PRO A 108 1.68 -7.45 8.49
C PRO A 108 2.77 -7.37 7.40
N VAL A 109 4.00 -7.74 7.76
CA VAL A 109 5.13 -7.79 6.80
C VAL A 109 4.95 -8.98 5.88
N VAL A 110 4.67 -8.72 4.61
CA VAL A 110 4.64 -9.75 3.55
C VAL A 110 6.08 -10.16 3.24
N ARG A 111 6.39 -11.44 3.44
CA ARG A 111 7.73 -12.02 3.27
C ARG A 111 7.84 -12.68 1.89
N LEU A 112 8.55 -12.01 0.99
CA LEU A 112 8.79 -12.54 -0.36
C LEU A 112 9.62 -13.81 -0.27
N ASN A 113 9.02 -14.95 -0.61
CA ASN A 113 9.74 -16.22 -0.71
C ASN A 113 10.59 -16.20 -1.99
N ASN A 114 11.88 -15.89 -1.86
CA ASN A 114 12.83 -16.04 -2.95
C ASN A 114 13.18 -17.53 -3.17
N ALA A 115 13.62 -17.89 -4.39
CA ALA A 115 13.97 -19.26 -4.77
C ALA A 115 15.13 -19.89 -3.95
N TRP A 116 15.71 -19.14 -3.00
CA TRP A 116 16.83 -19.53 -2.16
C TRP A 116 16.42 -19.81 -0.69
N GLY A 117 15.13 -19.72 -0.36
CA GLY A 117 14.63 -20.01 0.99
C GLY A 117 15.07 -18.99 2.05
N VAL A 118 15.52 -17.80 1.64
CA VAL A 118 15.98 -16.74 2.55
C VAL A 118 14.84 -15.75 2.79
N ASN A 119 14.51 -15.54 4.06
CA ASN A 119 13.38 -14.76 4.52
C ASN A 119 13.74 -13.27 4.60
N ILE A 120 13.39 -12.47 3.58
CA ILE A 120 13.75 -11.04 3.51
C ILE A 120 12.50 -10.16 3.72
N PRO A 121 12.49 -9.23 4.68
CA PRO A 121 11.36 -8.31 4.85
C PRO A 121 11.26 -7.33 3.66
N SER A 122 10.04 -7.04 3.23
CA SER A 122 9.74 -6.18 2.06
C SER A 122 10.27 -4.74 2.17
N SER A 123 10.62 -4.28 3.37
CA SER A 123 11.28 -2.98 3.64
C SER A 123 12.76 -2.93 3.21
N VAL A 124 13.43 -4.07 3.03
CA VAL A 124 14.87 -4.16 2.72
C VAL A 124 15.13 -4.32 1.20
N VAL A 125 14.09 -4.45 0.39
CA VAL A 125 14.21 -4.67 -1.07
C VAL A 125 14.48 -3.34 -1.80
N THR A 126 15.71 -2.84 -1.69
CA THR A 126 16.31 -1.87 -2.63
C THR A 126 17.35 -2.62 -3.45
N ILE A 127 16.91 -3.27 -4.52
CA ILE A 127 17.80 -4.03 -5.41
C ILE A 127 18.57 -3.03 -6.28
N TYR A 128 19.79 -2.68 -5.89
CA TYR A 128 20.74 -2.08 -6.83
C TYR A 128 21.29 -3.21 -7.72
N ASN A 129 20.84 -3.25 -8.97
CA ASN A 129 21.40 -4.13 -9.97
C ASN A 129 22.76 -3.58 -10.42
N CYS A 130 23.83 -3.93 -9.71
CA CYS A 130 25.19 -3.65 -10.13
C CYS A 130 25.94 -4.97 -10.27
N ASN A 131 26.10 -5.44 -11.51
CA ASN A 131 27.04 -6.48 -11.91
C ASN A 131 27.02 -7.78 -11.10
N GLY A 132 25.83 -8.33 -10.81
CA GLY A 132 25.71 -9.72 -10.34
C GLY A 132 26.12 -9.97 -8.88
N VAL A 133 26.34 -8.93 -8.07
CA VAL A 133 26.54 -9.07 -6.63
C VAL A 133 25.39 -8.40 -5.88
N ILE A 134 24.60 -9.21 -5.17
CA ILE A 134 23.53 -8.72 -4.29
C ILE A 134 24.19 -8.25 -3.00
N LEU A 135 24.35 -6.94 -2.85
CA LEU A 135 24.77 -6.31 -1.60
C LEU A 135 23.56 -6.09 -0.71
N VAL A 136 23.54 -6.79 0.43
CA VAL A 136 22.64 -6.52 1.56
C VAL A 136 23.37 -5.53 2.46
N VAL A 137 22.86 -4.31 2.59
CA VAL A 137 23.26 -3.36 3.65
C VAL A 137 22.13 -3.28 4.66
#